data_AF-A0A919B2J6-F1
#
_entry.id   AF-A0A919B2J6-F1
#
_cell.length_a   1.000
_cell.length_b   1.000
_cell.length_c   1.000
_cell.angle_alpha   90.00
_cell.angle_beta   90.00
_cell.angle_gamma   90.00
#
_symmetry.space_group_name_H-M   'P 1'
#
loop_
_entity.id
_entity.type
_entity.pdbx_description
1 polymer ?
#
loop_
_entity_poly.entity_id
_entity_poly.type
_entity_poly.pdbx_seq_one_letter_code
_entity_poly.pdbx_strand_id
1 'polypeptide(L)'
;MSAFKTMNYGPLGEAVEAAMPYTEADPIGVYAALLAQFSSAISRTVTTDKGRPVVLWTVLAGRSAIGRKGYAYGTSRQILNGGISRYVSARTVSGIASGPALVDLLFTLEMETLGTEGGIDGRALIVEEEWATVLKRAKKCATFSPLLRTAWDGKPISNKTKDGTQEVSRPLLGLHAHITPGEWAKYVSASEALGGSFNRILPVTVERSKRLSYSANTTAPASQKLAEAYRWACAEQRVMELTKAAEDRFDQLRDEIEERLITLPESISCYLERSEEQVVRVASVLTAAEMKTRVSKRALEAAWAFVQYSMASAEKLVRDAATASAGTRIGKTLEESIIDALTRFGGRATSTQILRVLGTRANAAGLKAAVEGMDQVKTWSEKTTPGRGAPTIYYELVDQEAETNPADQQPEDRKPALQVIPARPKRKAPARRKTAAVAAEQPQLELV
;
A
#
# COMPACT_ATOMS: atom_id res chain seq x y z
N MET A 1 -7.63 -18.52 -13.23
CA MET A 1 -8.82 -19.22 -12.69
C MET A 1 -8.48 -20.44 -11.82
N SER A 2 -7.38 -21.19 -12.05
CA SER A 2 -7.12 -22.41 -11.24
C SER A 2 -6.91 -22.13 -9.75
N ALA A 3 -6.16 -21.08 -9.39
CA ALA A 3 -5.94 -20.72 -7.98
C ALA A 3 -7.21 -20.23 -7.27
N PHE A 4 -8.10 -19.50 -7.94
CA PHE A 4 -9.36 -19.08 -7.32
C PHE A 4 -10.29 -20.28 -7.04
N LYS A 5 -10.26 -21.32 -7.88
CA LYS A 5 -11.13 -22.50 -7.75
C LYS A 5 -10.93 -23.23 -6.42
N THR A 6 -9.72 -23.23 -5.85
CA THR A 6 -9.44 -23.91 -4.57
C THR A 6 -9.93 -23.13 -3.36
N MET A 7 -10.08 -21.81 -3.46
CA MET A 7 -10.62 -20.95 -2.40
C MET A 7 -12.10 -20.57 -2.59
N ASN A 8 -12.70 -20.94 -3.73
CA ASN A 8 -14.11 -20.69 -4.03
C ASN A 8 -15.00 -21.51 -3.07
N TYR A 9 -15.67 -20.81 -2.16
CA TYR A 9 -16.52 -21.43 -1.15
C TYR A 9 -17.75 -20.57 -0.84
N GLY A 10 -18.91 -21.24 -0.78
CA GLY A 10 -20.16 -20.67 -0.31
C GLY A 10 -20.62 -19.42 -1.07
N PRO A 11 -21.53 -18.62 -0.48
CA PRO A 11 -22.11 -17.45 -1.13
C PRO A 11 -21.10 -16.37 -1.55
N LEU A 12 -19.96 -16.25 -0.87
CA LEU A 12 -18.91 -15.31 -1.23
C LEU A 12 -18.21 -15.73 -2.52
N GLY A 13 -17.83 -17.01 -2.62
CA GLY A 13 -17.17 -17.55 -3.82
C GLY A 13 -18.11 -17.58 -5.02
N GLU A 14 -19.35 -18.03 -4.84
CA GLU A 14 -20.40 -18.03 -5.87
C GLU A 14 -20.66 -16.62 -6.43
N ALA A 15 -20.68 -15.59 -5.55
CA ALA A 15 -20.90 -14.22 -5.98
C ALA A 15 -19.74 -13.67 -6.82
N VAL A 16 -18.50 -13.99 -6.47
CA VAL A 16 -17.33 -13.63 -7.28
C VAL A 16 -17.40 -14.31 -8.64
N GLU A 17 -17.69 -15.62 -8.68
CA GLU A 17 -17.82 -16.37 -9.92
C GLU A 17 -18.89 -15.78 -10.85
N ALA A 18 -20.06 -15.42 -10.30
CA ALA A 18 -21.14 -14.77 -11.04
C ALA A 18 -20.77 -13.36 -11.53
N ALA A 19 -19.89 -12.64 -10.84
CA ALA A 19 -19.43 -11.31 -11.24
C ALA A 19 -18.33 -11.36 -12.32
N MET A 20 -17.58 -12.46 -12.43
CA MET A 20 -16.44 -12.54 -13.34
C MET A 20 -16.75 -12.24 -14.81
N PRO A 21 -17.90 -12.62 -15.39
CA PRO A 21 -18.26 -12.23 -16.76
C PRO A 21 -18.20 -10.72 -17.02
N TYR A 22 -18.46 -9.88 -16.01
CA TYR A 22 -18.68 -8.43 -16.10
C TYR A 22 -17.46 -7.59 -15.70
N THR A 23 -16.32 -8.21 -15.41
CA THR A 23 -15.11 -7.48 -14.98
C THR A 23 -13.84 -8.01 -15.63
N GLU A 24 -12.84 -7.12 -15.73
CA GLU A 24 -11.47 -7.47 -16.11
C GLU A 24 -10.57 -7.75 -14.89
N ALA A 25 -11.09 -7.58 -13.68
CA ALA A 25 -10.36 -7.79 -12.43
C ALA A 25 -9.92 -9.24 -12.24
N ASP A 26 -8.88 -9.46 -11.43
CA ASP A 26 -8.55 -10.79 -10.92
C ASP A 26 -9.69 -11.30 -10.01
N PRO A 27 -10.22 -12.53 -10.19
CA PRO A 27 -11.20 -13.09 -9.26
C PRO A 27 -10.70 -13.11 -7.81
N ILE A 28 -9.42 -13.38 -7.57
CA ILE A 28 -8.85 -13.39 -6.21
C ILE A 28 -8.81 -11.97 -5.64
N GLY A 29 -8.60 -10.96 -6.49
CA GLY A 29 -8.68 -9.56 -6.11
C GLY A 29 -10.10 -9.14 -5.69
N VAL A 30 -11.11 -9.53 -6.48
CA VAL A 30 -12.53 -9.29 -6.14
C VAL A 30 -12.87 -9.98 -4.83
N TYR A 31 -12.42 -11.23 -4.66
CA TYR A 31 -12.65 -12.02 -3.46
C TYR A 31 -12.03 -11.42 -2.20
N ALA A 32 -10.76 -10.98 -2.26
CA ALA A 32 -10.09 -10.32 -1.15
C ALA A 32 -10.79 -9.02 -0.73
N ALA A 33 -11.19 -8.19 -1.71
CA ALA A 33 -11.95 -6.97 -1.44
C ALA A 33 -13.32 -7.26 -0.82
N LEU A 34 -14.02 -8.29 -1.34
CA LEU A 34 -15.33 -8.71 -0.83
C LEU A 34 -15.22 -9.26 0.59
N LEU A 35 -14.19 -10.06 0.89
CA LEU A 35 -13.90 -10.58 2.22
C LEU A 35 -13.66 -9.46 3.23
N ALA A 36 -12.84 -8.45 2.90
CA ALA A 36 -12.62 -7.31 3.79
C ALA A 36 -13.91 -6.52 4.08
N GLN A 37 -14.73 -6.28 3.06
CA GLN A 37 -16.01 -5.58 3.22
C GLN A 37 -17.02 -6.38 4.05
N PHE A 38 -17.23 -7.65 3.71
CA PHE A 38 -18.21 -8.51 4.38
C PHE A 38 -17.79 -8.80 5.83
N SER A 39 -16.52 -9.12 6.07
CA SER A 39 -16.00 -9.36 7.43
C SER A 39 -16.10 -8.12 8.33
N SER A 40 -15.79 -6.93 7.80
CA SER A 40 -15.98 -5.66 8.50
C SER A 40 -17.44 -5.44 8.85
N ALA A 41 -18.35 -5.69 7.89
CA ALA A 41 -19.79 -5.54 8.07
C ALA A 41 -20.36 -6.47 9.16
N ILE A 42 -19.82 -7.67 9.39
CA ILE A 42 -20.36 -8.60 10.40
C ILE A 42 -19.59 -8.57 11.74
N SER A 43 -18.48 -7.85 11.81
CA SER A 43 -17.51 -7.91 12.92
C SER A 43 -18.05 -7.52 14.30
N ARG A 44 -19.16 -6.80 14.37
CA ARG A 44 -19.78 -6.40 15.64
C ARG A 44 -20.39 -7.57 16.39
N THR A 45 -20.96 -8.52 15.66
CA THR A 45 -21.78 -9.63 16.20
C THR A 45 -21.19 -11.00 15.93
N VAL A 46 -20.22 -11.11 15.02
CA VAL A 46 -19.57 -12.38 14.69
C VAL A 46 -18.14 -12.40 15.22
N THR A 47 -17.86 -13.40 16.07
CA THR A 47 -16.53 -13.63 16.65
C THR A 47 -16.05 -15.05 16.39
N THR A 48 -14.74 -15.24 16.50
CA THR A 48 -14.11 -16.56 16.69
C THR A 48 -14.46 -17.11 18.08
N ASP A 49 -14.22 -18.41 18.27
CA ASP A 49 -14.25 -19.11 19.56
C ASP A 49 -13.41 -18.43 20.66
N LYS A 50 -12.30 -17.78 20.29
CA LYS A 50 -11.43 -16.99 21.17
C LYS A 50 -11.92 -15.56 21.43
N GLY A 51 -13.16 -15.23 21.05
CA GLY A 51 -13.75 -13.91 21.24
C GLY A 51 -13.17 -12.80 20.35
N ARG A 52 -12.33 -13.13 19.36
CA ARG A 52 -11.76 -12.15 18.43
C ARG A 52 -12.76 -11.84 17.31
N PRO A 53 -12.91 -10.57 16.88
CA PRO A 53 -13.76 -10.22 15.76
C PRO A 53 -13.22 -10.87 14.47
N VAL A 54 -14.12 -11.30 13.59
CA VAL A 54 -13.74 -11.98 12.33
C VAL A 54 -13.24 -11.05 11.23
N VAL A 55 -12.94 -9.79 11.56
CA VAL A 55 -12.60 -8.74 10.60
C VAL A 55 -11.25 -9.01 9.93
N LEU A 56 -11.21 -8.81 8.61
CA LEU A 56 -10.05 -9.09 7.76
C LEU A 56 -9.45 -7.82 7.18
N TRP A 57 -8.11 -7.83 7.06
CA TRP A 57 -7.35 -6.78 6.42
C TRP A 57 -6.68 -7.33 5.17
N THR A 58 -6.93 -6.70 4.03
CA THR A 58 -6.40 -7.16 2.73
C THR A 58 -5.71 -6.03 2.01
N VAL A 59 -4.70 -6.37 1.21
CA VAL A 59 -4.07 -5.42 0.31
C VAL A 59 -3.86 -6.03 -1.07
N LEU A 60 -4.36 -5.37 -2.11
CA LEU A 60 -4.13 -5.76 -3.49
C LEU A 60 -2.82 -5.16 -3.97
N ALA A 61 -1.89 -6.02 -4.37
CA ALA A 61 -0.60 -5.65 -4.92
C ALA A 61 -0.54 -5.94 -6.42
N GLY A 62 -0.54 -4.90 -7.24
CA GLY A 62 -0.53 -5.06 -8.69
C GLY A 62 -0.04 -3.81 -9.39
N ARG A 63 0.57 -3.94 -10.56
CA ARG A 63 1.10 -2.81 -11.34
C ARG A 63 -0.03 -1.83 -11.68
N SER A 64 0.28 -0.53 -11.72
CA SER A 64 -0.69 0.50 -12.12
C SER A 64 -1.27 0.22 -13.51
N ALA A 65 -2.56 0.51 -13.70
CA ALA A 65 -3.37 0.20 -14.89
C ALA A 65 -3.52 -1.31 -15.26
N ILE A 66 -2.53 -2.16 -14.96
CA ILE A 66 -2.51 -3.59 -15.31
C ILE A 66 -3.17 -4.45 -14.24
N GLY A 67 -2.89 -4.20 -12.96
CA GLY A 67 -3.38 -5.02 -11.85
C GLY A 67 -4.88 -4.92 -11.59
N ARG A 68 -5.59 -4.00 -12.28
CA ARG A 68 -7.04 -3.79 -12.19
C ARG A 68 -7.59 -3.74 -10.74
N LYS A 69 -6.79 -3.25 -9.79
CA LYS A 69 -7.12 -3.18 -8.35
C LYS A 69 -8.43 -2.41 -8.08
N GLY A 70 -8.57 -1.23 -8.68
CA GLY A 70 -9.82 -0.45 -8.61
C GLY A 70 -11.03 -1.15 -9.21
N TYR A 71 -10.83 -1.96 -10.26
CA TYR A 71 -11.91 -2.75 -10.85
C TYR A 71 -12.30 -3.89 -9.90
N ALA A 72 -11.33 -4.53 -9.25
CA ALA A 72 -11.59 -5.58 -8.26
C ALA A 72 -12.45 -5.04 -7.10
N TYR A 73 -12.06 -3.89 -6.55
CA TYR A 73 -12.85 -3.21 -5.51
C TYR A 73 -14.22 -2.78 -6.01
N GLY A 74 -14.30 -2.12 -7.18
CA GLY A 74 -15.56 -1.70 -7.79
C GLY A 74 -16.53 -2.86 -8.03
N THR A 75 -16.05 -3.97 -8.58
CA THR A 75 -16.84 -5.20 -8.77
C THR A 75 -17.29 -5.78 -7.45
N SER A 76 -16.42 -5.84 -6.43
CA SER A 76 -16.80 -6.33 -5.11
C SER A 76 -17.90 -5.49 -4.45
N ARG A 77 -17.94 -4.17 -4.68
CA ARG A 77 -19.03 -3.30 -4.22
C ARG A 77 -20.35 -3.58 -4.93
N GLN A 78 -20.32 -3.87 -6.24
CA GLN A 78 -21.53 -4.19 -7.01
C GLN A 78 -22.17 -5.51 -6.56
N ILE A 79 -21.37 -6.46 -6.07
CA ILE A 79 -21.85 -7.72 -5.48
C ILE A 79 -22.70 -7.46 -4.21
N LEU A 80 -22.44 -6.39 -3.47
CA LEU A 80 -23.11 -6.09 -2.20
C LEU A 80 -24.50 -5.48 -2.43
N ASN A 81 -25.50 -5.98 -1.69
CA ASN A 81 -26.88 -5.51 -1.77
C ASN A 81 -27.46 -5.11 -0.41
N GLY A 82 -28.50 -4.28 -0.38
CA GLY A 82 -29.29 -4.01 0.82
C GLY A 82 -28.46 -3.45 1.98
N GLY A 83 -28.62 -4.06 3.17
CA GLY A 83 -28.01 -3.58 4.42
C GLY A 83 -26.49 -3.54 4.39
N ILE A 84 -25.83 -4.51 3.75
CA ILE A 84 -24.36 -4.52 3.65
C ILE A 84 -23.84 -3.41 2.74
N SER A 85 -24.54 -3.11 1.64
CA SER A 85 -24.16 -1.99 0.75
C SER A 85 -24.32 -0.63 1.44
N ARG A 86 -25.36 -0.48 2.28
CA ARG A 86 -25.54 0.70 3.14
C ARG A 86 -24.42 0.82 4.17
N TYR A 87 -24.06 -0.28 4.84
CA TYR A 87 -22.93 -0.31 5.78
C TYR A 87 -21.63 0.15 5.09
N VAL A 88 -21.27 -0.46 3.96
CA VAL A 88 -20.03 -0.11 3.25
C VAL A 88 -20.05 1.35 2.82
N SER A 89 -21.17 1.85 2.29
CA SER A 89 -21.27 3.26 1.89
C SER A 89 -21.17 4.23 3.06
N ALA A 90 -21.70 3.90 4.24
CA ALA A 90 -21.72 4.78 5.40
C ALA A 90 -20.45 4.69 6.27
N ARG A 91 -19.79 3.54 6.31
CA ARG A 91 -18.67 3.25 7.23
C ARG A 91 -17.30 3.18 6.53
N THR A 92 -17.25 3.39 5.22
CA THR A 92 -15.99 3.46 4.48
C THR A 92 -15.34 4.83 4.66
N VAL A 93 -14.07 4.83 5.08
CA VAL A 93 -13.25 6.04 5.23
C VAL A 93 -11.88 5.84 4.59
N SER A 94 -11.14 6.92 4.36
CA SER A 94 -9.79 6.90 3.77
C SER A 94 -8.92 8.02 4.34
N GLY A 95 -7.62 7.98 4.09
CA GLY A 95 -6.65 9.00 4.49
C GLY A 95 -6.20 8.93 5.95
N ILE A 96 -6.45 7.83 6.66
CA ILE A 96 -6.08 7.70 8.08
C ILE A 96 -4.58 7.38 8.20
N ALA A 97 -3.80 8.39 8.58
CA ALA A 97 -2.34 8.32 8.58
C ALA A 97 -1.68 8.66 9.95
N SER A 98 -2.44 8.67 11.05
CA SER A 98 -1.91 8.89 12.39
C SER A 98 -2.66 8.08 13.44
N GLY A 99 -1.98 7.72 14.53
CA GLY A 99 -2.57 6.98 15.64
C GLY A 99 -3.75 7.71 16.30
N PRO A 100 -3.60 9.01 16.65
CA PRO A 100 -4.71 9.82 17.17
C PRO A 100 -5.92 9.87 16.24
N ALA A 101 -5.73 10.04 14.93
CA ALA A 101 -6.83 10.07 13.97
C ALA A 101 -7.56 8.72 13.86
N LEU A 102 -6.83 7.61 14.06
CA LEU A 102 -7.44 6.28 14.08
C LEU A 102 -8.35 6.09 15.31
N VAL A 103 -7.90 6.53 16.49
CA VAL A 103 -8.70 6.47 17.73
C VAL A 103 -9.91 7.39 17.62
N ASP A 104 -9.70 8.63 17.18
CA ASP A 104 -10.74 9.64 17.02
C ASP A 104 -11.86 9.19 16.07
N LEU A 105 -11.50 8.58 14.93
CA LEU A 105 -12.46 7.97 14.00
C LEU A 105 -13.35 6.94 14.70
N LEU A 106 -12.76 5.95 15.35
CA LEU A 106 -13.52 4.85 15.95
C LEU A 106 -14.36 5.32 17.13
N PHE A 107 -13.80 6.21 17.96
CA PHE A 107 -14.49 6.81 19.09
C PHE A 107 -15.71 7.63 18.63
N THR A 108 -15.56 8.46 17.59
CA THR A 108 -16.65 9.27 17.04
C THR A 108 -17.81 8.38 16.57
N LEU A 109 -17.51 7.28 15.86
CA LEU A 109 -18.53 6.33 15.40
C LEU A 109 -19.25 5.63 16.56
N GLU A 110 -18.57 5.32 17.66
CA GLU A 110 -19.20 4.79 18.89
C GLU A 110 -20.11 5.83 19.54
N MET A 111 -19.70 7.10 19.60
CA MET A 111 -20.50 8.19 20.17
C MET A 111 -21.73 8.53 19.33
N GLU A 112 -21.62 8.53 18.00
CA GLU A 112 -22.77 8.77 17.09
C GLU A 112 -23.88 7.73 17.23
N THR A 113 -23.53 6.53 17.68
CA THR A 113 -24.46 5.40 17.83
C THR A 113 -24.87 5.15 19.27
N LEU A 114 -24.28 5.88 20.21
CA LEU A 114 -24.62 5.82 21.62
C LEU A 114 -26.08 6.24 21.83
N GLY A 115 -26.86 5.40 22.52
CA GLY A 115 -28.28 5.67 22.78
C GLY A 115 -29.23 5.36 21.61
N THR A 116 -28.72 4.91 20.46
CA THR A 116 -29.56 4.38 19.39
C THR A 116 -30.11 2.99 19.73
N GLU A 117 -31.26 2.60 19.16
CA GLU A 117 -31.84 1.26 19.36
C GLU A 117 -30.89 0.12 18.97
N GLY A 118 -29.98 0.36 18.02
CA GLY A 118 -28.98 -0.62 17.57
C GLY A 118 -27.79 -0.82 18.52
N GLY A 119 -27.68 0.01 19.57
CA GLY A 119 -26.56 0.07 20.49
C GLY A 119 -25.30 0.68 19.87
N ILE A 120 -24.21 0.68 20.65
CA ILE A 120 -22.91 1.20 20.21
C ILE A 120 -22.39 0.37 19.02
N ASP A 121 -22.02 1.08 17.95
CA ASP A 121 -21.47 0.51 16.73
C ASP A 121 -20.32 1.37 16.19
N GLY A 122 -19.11 1.06 16.63
CA GLY A 122 -17.85 1.66 16.17
C GLY A 122 -17.23 0.98 14.95
N ARG A 123 -17.99 0.16 14.18
CA ARG A 123 -17.45 -0.50 12.99
C ARG A 123 -17.02 0.52 11.93
N ALA A 124 -15.79 0.37 11.44
CA ALA A 124 -15.26 1.16 10.34
C ALA A 124 -14.58 0.27 9.29
N LEU A 125 -14.57 0.73 8.04
CA LEU A 125 -13.80 0.12 6.96
C LEU A 125 -12.87 1.18 6.36
N ILE A 126 -11.56 1.01 6.54
CA ILE A 126 -10.59 1.84 5.83
C ILE A 126 -10.40 1.28 4.42
N VAL A 127 -10.60 2.13 3.40
CA VAL A 127 -10.28 1.80 2.01
C VAL A 127 -9.25 2.79 1.47
N GLU A 128 -8.08 2.28 1.08
CA GLU A 128 -6.98 3.10 0.55
C GLU A 128 -6.62 2.65 -0.87
N GLU A 129 -7.13 3.36 -1.88
CA GLU A 129 -6.77 3.07 -3.28
C GLU A 129 -5.33 3.49 -3.64
N GLU A 130 -4.70 4.35 -2.81
CA GLU A 130 -3.30 4.76 -2.88
C GLU A 130 -2.58 4.63 -1.53
N TRP A 131 -2.42 3.39 -1.06
CA TRP A 131 -1.91 3.13 0.29
C TRP A 131 -0.48 3.64 0.54
N ALA A 132 0.35 3.69 -0.50
CA ALA A 132 1.73 4.20 -0.42
C ALA A 132 1.80 5.64 0.13
N THR A 133 0.85 6.48 -0.27
CA THR A 133 0.76 7.87 0.19
C THR A 133 0.42 7.94 1.68
N VAL A 134 -0.44 7.05 2.17
CA VAL A 134 -0.78 6.93 3.60
C VAL A 134 0.40 6.42 4.39
N LEU A 135 1.05 5.34 3.95
CA LEU A 135 2.24 4.78 4.61
C LEU A 135 3.37 5.82 4.73
N LYS A 136 3.60 6.61 3.68
CA LYS A 136 4.59 7.71 3.70
C LYS A 136 4.30 8.75 4.80
N ARG A 137 3.02 9.07 5.04
CA ARG A 137 2.62 10.02 6.09
C ARG A 137 2.65 9.35 7.46
N ALA A 138 2.15 8.13 7.57
CA ALA A 138 2.12 7.32 8.77
C ALA A 138 3.50 7.09 9.38
N LYS A 139 4.55 6.98 8.54
CA LYS A 139 5.94 6.88 9.00
C LYS A 139 6.39 8.05 9.89
N LYS A 140 5.73 9.21 9.81
CA LYS A 140 6.01 10.37 10.67
C LYS A 140 5.32 10.29 12.04
N CYS A 141 4.44 9.33 12.25
CA CYS A 141 3.64 9.16 13.47
C CYS A 141 3.99 7.83 14.14
N ALA A 142 4.81 7.88 15.19
CA ALA A 142 5.29 6.69 15.90
C ALA A 142 4.16 5.85 16.53
N THR A 143 2.99 6.44 16.80
CA THR A 143 1.84 5.75 17.41
C THR A 143 0.92 5.06 16.41
N PHE A 144 1.05 5.33 15.11
CA PHE A 144 0.16 4.73 14.10
C PHE A 144 0.27 3.21 14.05
N SER A 145 1.45 2.67 13.75
CA SER A 145 1.64 1.21 13.62
C SER A 145 1.35 0.44 14.93
N PRO A 146 1.75 0.93 16.14
CA PRO A 146 1.30 0.34 17.39
C PRO A 146 -0.22 0.29 17.57
N LEU A 147 -0.93 1.41 17.38
CA LEU A 147 -2.38 1.44 17.58
C LEU A 147 -3.12 0.63 16.52
N LEU A 148 -2.62 0.60 15.29
CA LEU A 148 -3.15 -0.26 14.23
C LEU A 148 -3.03 -1.74 14.63
N ARG A 149 -1.86 -2.21 15.10
CA ARG A 149 -1.68 -3.58 15.61
C ARG A 149 -2.66 -3.91 16.74
N THR A 150 -2.78 -3.02 17.73
CA THR A 150 -3.70 -3.19 18.87
C THR A 150 -5.16 -3.25 18.41
N ALA A 151 -5.53 -2.44 17.41
CA ALA A 151 -6.87 -2.44 16.82
C ALA A 151 -7.20 -3.77 16.14
N TRP A 152 -6.28 -4.31 15.33
CA TRP A 152 -6.44 -5.65 14.76
C TRP A 152 -6.48 -6.75 15.84
N ASP A 153 -5.73 -6.53 16.92
CA ASP A 153 -5.73 -7.43 18.07
C ASP A 153 -7.10 -7.43 18.80
N GLY A 154 -7.98 -6.49 18.50
CA GLY A 154 -9.28 -6.32 19.18
C GLY A 154 -9.11 -5.85 20.62
N LYS A 155 -7.95 -5.27 20.96
CA LYS A 155 -7.63 -4.75 22.29
C LYS A 155 -7.96 -3.26 22.38
N PRO A 156 -8.24 -2.72 23.58
CA PRO A 156 -8.53 -1.30 23.75
C PRO A 156 -7.44 -0.40 23.15
N ILE A 157 -7.88 0.66 22.45
CA ILE A 157 -7.01 1.73 21.97
C ILE A 157 -7.47 3.06 22.56
N SER A 158 -6.53 3.94 22.86
CA SER A 158 -6.85 5.24 23.43
C SER A 158 -5.89 6.32 22.97
N ASN A 159 -6.36 7.57 23.07
CA ASN A 159 -5.60 8.75 22.77
C ASN A 159 -6.01 9.89 23.71
N LYS A 160 -5.02 10.66 24.19
CA LYS A 160 -5.27 11.85 25.01
C LYS A 160 -5.47 13.07 24.10
N THR A 161 -6.56 13.79 24.34
CA THR A 161 -6.92 15.03 23.63
C THR A 161 -7.01 16.20 24.62
N LYS A 162 -7.35 17.40 24.12
CA LYS A 162 -7.61 18.56 24.99
C LYS A 162 -8.88 18.40 25.81
N ASP A 163 -9.87 17.68 25.26
CA ASP A 163 -11.22 17.54 25.83
C ASP A 163 -11.36 16.28 26.70
N GLY A 164 -10.29 15.49 26.84
CA GLY A 164 -10.27 14.27 27.65
C GLY A 164 -9.54 13.12 26.98
N THR A 165 -9.73 11.91 27.53
CA THR A 165 -9.21 10.67 26.91
C THR A 165 -10.30 10.06 26.05
N GLN A 166 -10.00 9.88 24.77
CA GLN A 166 -10.82 9.06 23.87
C GLN A 166 -10.35 7.62 24.02
N GLU A 167 -11.28 6.71 24.30
CA GLU A 167 -11.00 5.29 24.48
C GLU A 167 -12.03 4.46 23.71
N VAL A 168 -11.54 3.48 22.97
CA VAL A 168 -12.35 2.50 22.22
C VAL A 168 -11.98 1.12 22.74
N SER A 169 -12.86 0.53 23.55
CA SER A 169 -12.58 -0.72 24.26
C SER A 169 -12.49 -1.92 23.32
N ARG A 170 -13.30 -1.93 22.25
CA ARG A 170 -13.35 -3.02 21.27
C ARG A 170 -13.29 -2.47 19.85
N PRO A 171 -12.10 -2.15 19.32
CA PRO A 171 -11.96 -1.62 17.97
C PRO A 171 -12.44 -2.63 16.92
N LEU A 172 -13.35 -2.20 16.04
CA LEU A 172 -13.92 -2.99 14.95
C LEU A 172 -13.52 -2.42 13.60
N LEU A 173 -12.25 -2.60 13.25
CA LEU A 173 -11.66 -1.98 12.06
C LEU A 173 -11.44 -3.00 10.94
N GLY A 174 -12.05 -2.77 9.79
CA GLY A 174 -11.68 -3.41 8.52
C GLY A 174 -10.68 -2.58 7.73
N LEU A 175 -9.89 -3.23 6.89
CA LEU A 175 -8.93 -2.56 6.01
C LEU A 175 -8.88 -3.23 4.64
N HIS A 176 -9.02 -2.44 3.58
CA HIS A 176 -8.74 -2.85 2.22
C HIS A 176 -7.86 -1.80 1.55
N ALA A 177 -6.70 -2.19 1.07
CA ALA A 177 -5.72 -1.25 0.53
C ALA A 177 -5.23 -1.69 -0.85
N HIS A 178 -4.76 -0.74 -1.65
CA HIS A 178 -4.16 -0.97 -2.95
C HIS A 178 -2.73 -0.42 -2.95
N ILE A 179 -1.81 -1.20 -3.50
CA ILE A 179 -0.40 -0.81 -3.63
C ILE A 179 0.19 -1.40 -4.91
N THR A 180 1.28 -0.82 -5.40
CA THR A 180 2.10 -1.46 -6.44
C THR A 180 3.26 -2.24 -5.83
N PRO A 181 3.82 -3.26 -6.50
CA PRO A 181 5.00 -3.97 -6.00
C PRO A 181 6.20 -3.05 -5.72
N GLY A 182 6.44 -2.04 -6.57
CA GLY A 182 7.51 -1.07 -6.36
C GLY A 182 7.30 -0.17 -5.14
N GLU A 183 6.06 0.22 -4.85
CA GLU A 183 5.73 0.97 -3.64
C GLU A 183 5.78 0.11 -2.38
N TRP A 184 5.37 -1.16 -2.47
CA TRP A 184 5.53 -2.13 -1.39
C TRP A 184 6.99 -2.19 -0.95
N ALA A 185 7.92 -2.38 -1.90
CA ALA A 185 9.35 -2.39 -1.63
C ALA A 185 9.87 -1.14 -0.91
N LYS A 186 9.21 0.00 -1.12
CA LYS A 186 9.63 1.30 -0.58
C LYS A 186 9.05 1.61 0.80
N TYR A 187 7.82 1.18 1.06
CA TYR A 187 7.04 1.63 2.21
C TYR A 187 6.68 0.51 3.19
N VAL A 188 6.81 -0.75 2.79
CA VAL A 188 6.50 -1.92 3.61
C VAL A 188 7.82 -2.60 4.00
N SER A 189 8.33 -2.28 5.18
CA SER A 189 9.66 -2.72 5.63
C SER A 189 9.62 -3.98 6.49
N ALA A 190 10.66 -4.82 6.39
CA ALA A 190 10.82 -6.00 7.25
C ALA A 190 10.91 -5.62 8.73
N SER A 191 11.50 -4.47 9.07
CA SER A 191 11.54 -3.96 10.45
C SER A 191 10.16 -3.72 11.06
N GLU A 192 9.21 -3.21 10.28
CA GLU A 192 7.83 -3.00 10.75
C GLU A 192 7.02 -4.31 10.78
N ALA A 193 7.37 -5.25 9.89
CA ALA A 193 6.81 -6.60 9.88
C ALA A 193 7.27 -7.43 11.09
N LEU A 194 8.55 -7.35 11.48
CA LEU A 194 9.09 -7.89 12.74
C LEU A 194 8.42 -7.28 13.96
N GLY A 195 8.08 -5.99 13.89
CA GLY A 195 7.21 -5.36 14.89
C GLY A 195 5.77 -5.88 14.86
N GLY A 196 5.37 -6.68 13.88
CA GLY A 196 4.04 -7.26 13.74
C GLY A 196 3.02 -6.39 12.99
N SER A 197 3.42 -5.31 12.32
CA SER A 197 2.44 -4.42 11.68
C SER A 197 1.87 -5.05 10.41
N PHE A 198 2.75 -5.56 9.54
CA PHE A 198 2.37 -6.06 8.22
C PHE A 198 1.98 -7.54 8.19
N ASN A 199 2.27 -8.31 9.23
CA ASN A 199 1.82 -9.70 9.33
C ASN A 199 0.33 -9.86 9.65
N ARG A 200 -0.35 -8.75 9.98
CA ARG A 200 -1.81 -8.68 10.21
C ARG A 200 -2.60 -8.36 8.94
N ILE A 201 -1.93 -8.11 7.82
CA ILE A 201 -2.53 -7.77 6.53
C ILE A 201 -2.29 -8.92 5.56
N LEU A 202 -3.31 -9.31 4.81
CA LEU A 202 -3.23 -10.33 3.76
C LEU A 202 -2.92 -9.68 2.40
N PRO A 203 -1.65 -9.63 1.96
CA PRO A 203 -1.32 -9.19 0.61
C PRO A 203 -1.78 -10.19 -0.43
N VAL A 204 -2.33 -9.69 -1.53
CA VAL A 204 -2.84 -10.49 -2.64
C VAL A 204 -2.27 -9.87 -3.91
N THR A 205 -1.34 -10.58 -4.53
CA THR A 205 -0.84 -10.17 -5.85
C THR A 205 -1.94 -10.35 -6.89
N VAL A 206 -2.17 -9.35 -7.74
CA VAL A 206 -3.28 -9.36 -8.71
C VAL A 206 -2.85 -8.85 -10.07
N GLU A 207 -3.44 -9.45 -11.10
CA GLU A 207 -3.24 -9.08 -12.49
C GLU A 207 -4.58 -9.06 -13.23
N ARG A 208 -4.64 -8.41 -14.40
CA ARG A 208 -5.86 -8.42 -15.23
C ARG A 208 -6.20 -9.85 -15.64
N SER A 209 -7.44 -10.29 -15.41
CA SER A 209 -7.87 -11.65 -15.76
C SER A 209 -8.19 -11.82 -17.23
N LYS A 210 -8.80 -10.82 -17.85
CA LYS A 210 -9.23 -10.83 -19.26
C LYS A 210 -9.40 -9.40 -19.78
N ARG A 211 -9.65 -9.26 -21.08
CA ARG A 211 -10.04 -7.99 -21.70
C ARG A 211 -11.50 -8.10 -22.17
N LEU A 212 -12.34 -7.17 -21.74
CA LEU A 212 -13.71 -7.07 -22.20
C LEU A 212 -13.78 -6.17 -23.45
N SER A 213 -14.81 -6.34 -24.26
CA SER A 213 -15.09 -5.39 -25.34
C SER A 213 -15.48 -4.04 -24.76
N TYR A 214 -15.25 -2.96 -25.51
CA TYR A 214 -15.60 -1.61 -25.05
C TYR A 214 -17.09 -1.45 -24.72
N SER A 215 -17.96 -2.15 -25.46
CA SER A 215 -19.42 -2.16 -25.27
C SER A 215 -19.93 -3.24 -24.30
N ALA A 216 -19.03 -3.99 -23.64
CA ALA A 216 -19.45 -5.02 -22.70
C ALA A 216 -20.20 -4.40 -21.52
N ASN A 217 -21.25 -5.08 -21.05
CA ASN A 217 -21.88 -4.74 -19.79
C ASN A 217 -20.90 -5.00 -18.64
N THR A 218 -20.61 -3.99 -17.83
CA THR A 218 -19.71 -4.08 -16.67
C THR A 218 -20.45 -4.02 -15.33
N THR A 219 -21.77 -4.17 -15.33
CA THR A 219 -22.61 -4.26 -14.13
C THR A 219 -22.70 -5.72 -13.68
N ALA A 220 -21.93 -6.07 -12.65
CA ALA A 220 -21.98 -7.36 -12.00
C ALA A 220 -23.29 -7.53 -11.19
N PRO A 221 -23.84 -8.75 -11.12
CA PRO A 221 -25.04 -9.01 -10.34
C PRO A 221 -24.76 -8.91 -8.84
N ALA A 222 -25.70 -8.30 -8.12
CA ALA A 222 -25.66 -8.27 -6.67
C ALA A 222 -26.09 -9.63 -6.08
N SER A 223 -25.51 -10.03 -4.95
CA SER A 223 -25.80 -11.32 -4.32
C SER A 223 -26.86 -11.20 -3.22
N GLN A 224 -28.03 -11.79 -3.49
CA GLN A 224 -29.11 -11.87 -2.51
C GLN A 224 -28.73 -12.75 -1.30
N LYS A 225 -27.99 -13.84 -1.52
CA LYS A 225 -27.51 -14.73 -0.46
C LYS A 225 -26.62 -13.98 0.54
N LEU A 226 -25.78 -13.05 0.08
CA LEU A 226 -24.95 -12.23 0.98
C LEU A 226 -25.76 -11.22 1.79
N ALA A 227 -26.86 -10.69 1.22
CA ALA A 227 -27.77 -9.83 1.97
C ALA A 227 -28.52 -10.59 3.07
N GLU A 228 -28.89 -11.85 2.81
CA GLU A 228 -29.45 -12.77 3.81
C GLU A 228 -28.43 -13.10 4.89
N ALA A 229 -27.21 -13.48 4.51
CA ALA A 229 -26.14 -13.76 5.44
C ALA A 229 -25.80 -12.57 6.34
N TYR A 230 -25.79 -11.35 5.79
CA TYR A 230 -25.60 -10.12 6.58
C TYR A 230 -26.70 -9.93 7.62
N ARG A 231 -27.99 -10.12 7.24
CA ARG A 231 -29.13 -10.01 8.17
C ARG A 231 -29.02 -11.06 9.28
N TRP A 232 -28.75 -12.31 8.93
CA TRP A 232 -28.57 -13.40 9.88
C TRP A 232 -27.41 -13.14 10.86
N ALA A 233 -26.28 -12.64 10.34
CA ALA A 233 -25.09 -12.35 11.13
C ALA A 233 -25.31 -11.18 12.10
N CYS A 234 -26.08 -10.16 11.70
CA CYS A 234 -26.33 -8.97 12.52
C CYS A 234 -27.48 -9.12 13.52
N ALA A 235 -28.30 -10.17 13.41
CA ALA A 235 -29.49 -10.35 14.25
C ALA A 235 -29.16 -10.63 15.72
N GLU A 236 -28.09 -11.37 15.99
CA GLU A 236 -27.65 -11.73 17.34
C GLU A 236 -26.16 -12.07 17.34
N GLN A 237 -25.58 -12.28 18.53
CA GLN A 237 -24.18 -12.67 18.66
C GLN A 237 -23.96 -14.09 18.13
N ARG A 238 -22.88 -14.28 17.35
CA ARG A 238 -22.49 -15.54 16.72
C ARG A 238 -21.04 -15.86 17.07
N VAL A 239 -20.83 -17.04 17.62
CA VAL A 239 -19.49 -17.58 17.88
C VAL A 239 -19.20 -18.66 16.85
N MET A 240 -18.06 -18.54 16.18
CA MET A 240 -17.60 -19.47 15.15
C MET A 240 -16.72 -20.54 15.79
N GLU A 241 -17.22 -21.77 15.80
CA GLU A 241 -16.57 -22.93 16.43
C GLU A 241 -16.14 -23.92 15.36
N LEU A 242 -14.90 -24.41 15.45
CA LEU A 242 -14.42 -25.47 14.56
C LEU A 242 -15.20 -26.76 14.82
N THR A 243 -15.56 -27.46 13.75
CA THR A 243 -15.96 -28.87 13.87
C THR A 243 -14.76 -29.74 14.21
N LYS A 244 -14.95 -30.91 14.82
CA LYS A 244 -13.83 -31.82 15.14
C LYS A 244 -12.92 -32.12 13.93
N ALA A 245 -13.52 -32.39 12.77
CA ALA A 245 -12.78 -32.61 11.53
C ALA A 245 -12.01 -31.36 11.03
N ALA A 246 -12.50 -30.15 11.35
CA ALA A 246 -11.79 -28.92 11.07
C ALA A 246 -10.67 -28.67 12.08
N GLU A 247 -10.87 -28.97 13.37
CA GLU A 247 -9.83 -28.90 14.40
C GLU A 247 -8.64 -29.80 14.03
N ASP A 248 -8.89 -31.07 13.71
CA ASP A 248 -7.84 -32.03 13.36
C ASP A 248 -7.06 -31.59 12.11
N ARG A 249 -7.75 -30.98 11.13
CA ARG A 249 -7.08 -30.39 9.96
C ARG A 249 -6.34 -29.11 10.32
N PHE A 250 -6.87 -28.29 11.21
CA PHE A 250 -6.23 -27.06 11.63
C PHE A 250 -4.92 -27.34 12.36
N ASP A 251 -4.87 -28.35 13.22
CA ASP A 251 -3.62 -28.74 13.89
C ASP A 251 -2.53 -29.13 12.88
N GLN A 252 -2.87 -29.92 11.84
CA GLN A 252 -1.94 -30.22 10.74
C GLN A 252 -1.48 -28.96 10.00
N LEU A 253 -2.39 -28.01 9.75
CA LEU A 253 -2.05 -26.75 9.08
C LEU A 253 -1.12 -25.88 9.93
N ARG A 254 -1.23 -25.93 11.27
CA ARG A 254 -0.35 -25.20 12.17
C ARG A 254 1.07 -25.74 12.07
N ASP A 255 1.23 -27.07 12.04
CA ASP A 255 2.53 -27.70 11.80
C ASP A 255 3.12 -27.30 10.43
N GLU A 256 2.31 -27.33 9.35
CA GLU A 256 2.72 -26.89 8.00
C GLU A 256 3.16 -25.41 7.97
N ILE A 257 2.45 -24.54 8.70
CA ILE A 257 2.77 -23.11 8.79
C ILE A 257 4.07 -22.92 9.57
N GLU A 258 4.22 -23.58 10.72
CA GLU A 258 5.40 -23.47 11.56
C GLU A 258 6.67 -23.93 10.82
N GLU A 259 6.63 -25.09 10.17
CA GLU A 259 7.75 -25.60 9.36
C GLU A 259 8.16 -24.60 8.27
N ARG A 260 7.17 -23.97 7.62
CA ARG A 260 7.43 -22.95 6.60
C ARG A 260 8.03 -21.68 7.19
N LEU A 261 7.59 -21.24 8.38
CA LEU A 261 8.16 -20.08 9.06
C LEU A 261 9.62 -20.31 9.45
N ILE A 262 9.97 -21.52 9.90
CA ILE A 262 11.33 -21.93 10.26
C ILE A 262 12.24 -21.99 9.03
N THR A 263 11.73 -22.49 7.90
CA THR A 263 12.51 -22.70 6.68
C THR A 263 12.79 -21.39 5.93
N LEU A 264 11.89 -20.41 6.01
CA LEU A 264 12.05 -19.14 5.32
C LEU A 264 13.01 -18.20 6.07
N PRO A 265 13.80 -17.36 5.36
CA PRO A 265 14.54 -16.29 6.00
C PRO A 265 13.63 -15.36 6.80
N GLU A 266 14.11 -14.89 7.96
CA GLU A 266 13.34 -14.00 8.86
C GLU A 266 12.80 -12.75 8.16
N SER A 267 13.57 -12.21 7.21
CA SER A 267 13.17 -11.07 6.37
C SER A 267 11.91 -11.33 5.52
N ILE A 268 11.49 -12.58 5.38
CA ILE A 268 10.25 -13.01 4.70
C ILE A 268 9.26 -13.58 5.73
N SER A 269 9.69 -14.48 6.61
CA SER A 269 8.78 -15.18 7.54
C SER A 269 8.10 -14.23 8.53
N CYS A 270 8.72 -13.08 8.86
CA CYS A 270 8.10 -12.05 9.70
C CYS A 270 6.76 -11.52 9.18
N TYR A 271 6.51 -11.59 7.86
CA TYR A 271 5.21 -11.21 7.26
C TYR A 271 4.11 -12.27 7.43
N LEU A 272 4.48 -13.48 7.84
CA LEU A 272 3.61 -14.66 7.80
C LEU A 272 3.21 -15.14 9.21
N GLU A 273 3.78 -14.58 10.27
CA GLU A 273 3.63 -15.04 11.68
C GLU A 273 2.18 -15.07 12.22
N ARG A 274 1.22 -14.45 11.54
CA ARG A 274 -0.21 -14.48 11.93
C ARG A 274 -1.07 -15.34 11.00
N SER A 275 -0.45 -16.15 10.14
CA SER A 275 -1.17 -16.98 9.17
C SER A 275 -2.20 -17.90 9.85
N GLU A 276 -1.87 -18.52 10.99
CA GLU A 276 -2.81 -19.36 11.76
C GLU A 276 -4.10 -18.60 12.13
N GLU A 277 -3.96 -17.40 12.70
CA GLU A 277 -5.12 -16.60 13.10
C GLU A 277 -5.91 -16.11 11.88
N GLN A 278 -5.22 -15.78 10.78
CA GLN A 278 -5.88 -15.39 9.53
C GLN A 278 -6.70 -16.54 8.94
N VAL A 279 -6.21 -17.79 9.01
CA VAL A 279 -6.97 -18.97 8.54
C VAL A 279 -8.29 -19.09 9.29
N VAL A 280 -8.26 -19.00 10.63
CA VAL A 280 -9.48 -19.10 11.45
C VAL A 280 -10.44 -17.95 11.16
N ARG A 281 -9.95 -16.71 11.04
CA ARG A 281 -10.79 -15.55 10.72
C ARG A 281 -11.43 -15.68 9.34
N VAL A 282 -10.67 -16.04 8.31
CA VAL A 282 -11.21 -16.25 6.96
C VAL A 282 -12.24 -17.38 6.98
N ALA A 283 -11.94 -18.52 7.59
CA ALA A 283 -12.88 -19.65 7.68
C ALA A 283 -14.18 -19.28 8.42
N SER A 284 -14.06 -18.46 9.47
CA SER A 284 -15.20 -17.92 10.22
C SER A 284 -16.08 -17.02 9.35
N VAL A 285 -15.47 -16.15 8.54
CA VAL A 285 -16.20 -15.29 7.57
C VAL A 285 -16.91 -16.12 6.51
N LEU A 286 -16.26 -17.14 5.96
CA LEU A 286 -16.85 -18.05 4.98
C LEU A 286 -18.04 -18.83 5.57
N THR A 287 -17.91 -19.28 6.81
CA THR A 287 -18.97 -20.01 7.52
C THR A 287 -20.15 -19.10 7.85
N ALA A 288 -19.89 -17.86 8.27
CA ALA A 288 -20.92 -16.86 8.50
C ALA A 288 -21.70 -16.51 7.22
N ALA A 289 -21.02 -16.50 6.07
CA ALA A 289 -21.66 -16.29 4.78
C ALA A 289 -22.64 -17.40 4.41
N GLU A 290 -22.46 -18.62 4.93
CA GLU A 290 -23.42 -19.73 4.82
C GLU A 290 -24.50 -19.74 5.91
N MET A 291 -24.55 -18.73 6.78
CA MET A 291 -25.46 -18.65 7.92
C MET A 291 -25.30 -19.81 8.91
N LYS A 292 -24.05 -20.25 9.12
CA LYS A 292 -23.68 -21.32 10.06
C LYS A 292 -22.72 -20.76 11.13
N THR A 293 -22.62 -21.46 12.24
CA THR A 293 -21.66 -21.19 13.34
C THR A 293 -20.60 -22.29 13.49
N ARG A 294 -20.76 -23.40 12.76
CA ARG A 294 -19.83 -24.54 12.77
C ARG A 294 -18.92 -24.49 11.55
N VAL A 295 -17.66 -24.17 11.77
CA VAL A 295 -16.65 -24.09 10.70
C VAL A 295 -16.31 -25.50 10.25
N SER A 296 -16.70 -25.82 9.02
CA SER A 296 -16.44 -27.12 8.42
C SER A 296 -14.98 -27.26 7.97
N LYS A 297 -14.49 -28.50 7.84
CA LYS A 297 -13.17 -28.77 7.24
C LYS A 297 -13.02 -28.13 5.87
N ARG A 298 -14.07 -28.16 5.03
CA ARG A 298 -14.05 -27.57 3.68
C ARG A 298 -13.95 -26.03 3.73
N ALA A 299 -14.64 -25.37 4.66
CA ALA A 299 -14.51 -23.93 4.86
C ALA A 299 -13.08 -23.55 5.30
N LEU A 300 -12.50 -24.37 6.19
CA LEU A 300 -11.11 -24.20 6.64
C LEU A 300 -10.11 -24.40 5.49
N GLU A 301 -10.29 -25.40 4.65
CA GLU A 301 -9.43 -25.65 3.48
C GLU A 301 -9.51 -24.51 2.45
N ALA A 302 -10.70 -23.98 2.18
CA ALA A 302 -10.87 -22.82 1.30
C ALA A 302 -10.22 -21.56 1.89
N ALA A 303 -10.33 -21.36 3.21
CA ALA A 303 -9.64 -20.29 3.91
C ALA A 303 -8.12 -20.44 3.85
N TRP A 304 -7.62 -21.67 4.05
CA TRP A 304 -6.20 -21.98 3.91
C TRP A 304 -5.69 -21.69 2.51
N ALA A 305 -6.42 -22.07 1.45
CA ALA A 305 -6.03 -21.78 0.07
C ALA A 305 -5.87 -20.27 -0.18
N PHE A 306 -6.73 -19.43 0.41
CA PHE A 306 -6.60 -17.98 0.32
C PHE A 306 -5.41 -17.44 1.12
N VAL A 307 -5.22 -17.89 2.38
CA VAL A 307 -4.09 -17.46 3.21
C VAL A 307 -2.76 -17.91 2.62
N GLN A 308 -2.67 -19.14 2.12
CA GLN A 308 -1.47 -19.65 1.44
C GLN A 308 -1.15 -18.84 0.18
N TYR A 309 -2.15 -18.45 -0.61
CA TYR A 309 -1.95 -17.53 -1.74
C TYR A 309 -1.43 -16.17 -1.27
N SER A 310 -1.92 -15.68 -0.13
CA SER A 310 -1.45 -14.44 0.47
C SER A 310 0.00 -14.54 0.97
N MET A 311 0.38 -15.66 1.59
CA MET A 311 1.76 -15.94 1.99
C MET A 311 2.70 -15.96 0.77
N ALA A 312 2.31 -16.64 -0.31
CA ALA A 312 3.06 -16.66 -1.56
C ALA A 312 3.17 -15.25 -2.19
N SER A 313 2.12 -14.43 -2.07
CA SER A 313 2.12 -13.04 -2.52
C SER A 313 3.09 -12.19 -1.71
N ALA A 314 3.11 -12.30 -0.38
CA ALA A 314 4.06 -11.60 0.49
C ALA A 314 5.50 -11.99 0.14
N GLU A 315 5.77 -13.29 0.02
CA GLU A 315 7.08 -13.82 -0.35
C GLU A 315 7.55 -13.26 -1.70
N LYS A 316 6.68 -13.30 -2.72
CA LYS A 316 6.97 -12.73 -4.05
C LYS A 316 7.31 -11.24 -3.96
N LEU A 317 6.49 -10.46 -3.25
CA LEU A 317 6.70 -9.01 -3.11
C LEU A 317 8.03 -8.67 -2.43
N VAL A 318 8.42 -9.43 -1.40
CA VAL A 318 9.69 -9.24 -0.70
C VAL A 318 10.88 -9.66 -1.58
N ARG A 319 10.78 -10.78 -2.30
CA ARG A 319 11.83 -11.22 -3.22
C ARG A 319 12.01 -10.25 -4.39
N ASP A 320 10.91 -9.79 -5.00
CA ASP A 320 10.94 -8.79 -6.08
C ASP A 320 11.57 -7.47 -5.59
N ALA A 321 11.26 -7.05 -4.36
CA ALA A 321 11.88 -5.89 -3.74
C ALA A 321 13.40 -6.05 -3.57
N ALA A 322 13.84 -7.23 -3.10
CA ALA A 322 15.26 -7.53 -2.95
C ALA A 322 15.99 -7.50 -4.30
N THR A 323 15.43 -8.13 -5.34
CA THR A 323 16.00 -8.13 -6.69
C THR A 323 16.05 -6.73 -7.31
N ALA A 324 14.98 -5.94 -7.17
CA ALA A 324 14.97 -4.55 -7.64
C ALA A 324 16.03 -3.69 -6.93
N SER A 325 16.24 -3.92 -5.63
CA SER A 325 17.30 -3.24 -4.87
C SER A 325 18.70 -3.70 -5.27
N ALA A 326 18.88 -4.96 -5.67
CA ALA A 326 20.14 -5.48 -6.20
C ALA A 326 20.46 -4.88 -7.59
N GLY A 327 19.46 -4.77 -8.48
CA GLY A 327 19.62 -4.08 -9.77
C GLY A 327 19.86 -2.57 -9.65
N THR A 328 19.32 -1.94 -8.60
CA THR A 328 19.61 -0.52 -8.25
C THR A 328 20.95 -0.36 -7.50
N ARG A 329 21.52 -1.45 -6.99
CA ARG A 329 22.85 -1.53 -6.36
C ARG A 329 23.96 -1.93 -7.33
N ILE A 330 23.76 -1.80 -8.64
CA ILE A 330 24.87 -1.34 -9.48
C ILE A 330 24.99 0.16 -9.18
N GLY A 331 25.48 0.49 -7.99
CA GLY A 331 25.93 1.85 -7.73
C GLY A 331 26.99 2.15 -8.78
N LYS A 332 26.93 3.35 -9.39
CA LYS A 332 27.96 3.79 -10.32
C LYS A 332 29.31 3.37 -9.76
N THR A 333 30.10 2.65 -10.56
CA THR A 333 31.41 2.21 -10.09
C THR A 333 32.23 3.45 -9.68
N LEU A 334 33.30 3.25 -8.91
CA LEU A 334 34.15 4.38 -8.55
C LEU A 334 34.63 5.11 -9.81
N GLU A 335 34.88 4.34 -10.86
CA GLU A 335 35.26 4.78 -12.19
C GLU A 335 34.19 5.66 -12.88
N GLU A 336 32.95 5.18 -12.95
CA GLU A 336 31.83 5.97 -13.50
C GLU A 336 31.55 7.24 -12.70
N SER A 337 31.78 7.20 -11.39
CA SER A 337 31.63 8.37 -10.51
C SER A 337 32.75 9.41 -10.73
N ILE A 338 33.98 8.96 -11.05
CA ILE A 338 35.10 9.83 -11.42
C ILE A 338 34.84 10.52 -12.76
N ILE A 339 34.35 9.77 -13.76
CA ILE A 339 34.00 10.31 -15.08
C ILE A 339 32.90 11.36 -14.96
N ASP A 340 31.80 11.09 -14.23
CA ASP A 340 30.73 12.06 -14.00
C ASP A 340 31.24 13.31 -13.26
N ALA A 341 32.15 13.15 -12.30
CA ALA A 341 32.79 14.29 -11.64
C ALA A 341 33.61 15.14 -12.63
N LEU A 342 34.39 14.52 -13.52
CA LEU A 342 35.16 15.22 -14.57
C LEU A 342 34.26 15.93 -15.58
N THR A 343 33.20 15.27 -16.05
CA THR A 343 32.22 15.87 -16.98
C THR A 343 31.54 17.10 -16.37
N ARG A 344 31.20 17.06 -15.07
CA ARG A 344 30.59 18.21 -14.37
C ARG A 344 31.50 19.43 -14.29
N PHE A 345 32.82 19.23 -14.31
CA PHE A 345 33.81 20.31 -14.35
C PHE A 345 34.29 20.61 -15.78
N GLY A 346 33.54 20.20 -16.80
CA GLY A 346 33.84 20.53 -18.20
C GLY A 346 34.97 19.71 -18.80
N GLY A 347 35.16 18.48 -18.33
CA GLY A 347 36.17 17.54 -18.84
C GLY A 347 37.49 17.55 -18.07
N ARG A 348 37.75 18.57 -17.24
CA ARG A 348 38.98 18.72 -16.45
C ARG A 348 38.69 19.10 -15.00
N ALA A 349 39.31 18.42 -14.04
CA ALA A 349 39.17 18.74 -12.61
C ALA A 349 40.45 18.45 -11.80
N THR A 350 40.58 19.11 -10.65
CA THR A 350 41.64 18.83 -9.66
C THR A 350 41.27 17.66 -8.74
N SER A 351 42.27 17.03 -8.13
CA SER A 351 42.08 15.99 -7.11
C SER A 351 41.08 16.41 -6.01
N THR A 352 41.20 17.64 -5.51
CA THR A 352 40.31 18.19 -4.47
C THR A 352 38.85 18.33 -4.95
N GLN A 353 38.64 18.75 -6.20
CA GLN A 353 37.30 18.89 -6.78
C GLN A 353 36.62 17.53 -6.96
N ILE A 354 37.36 16.52 -7.44
CA ILE A 354 36.83 15.16 -7.62
C ILE A 354 36.51 14.53 -6.26
N LEU A 355 37.44 14.59 -5.29
CA LEU A 355 37.22 14.04 -3.94
C LEU A 355 36.04 14.69 -3.23
N ARG A 356 35.78 15.99 -3.45
CA ARG A 356 34.60 16.67 -2.92
C ARG A 356 33.28 16.11 -3.45
N VAL A 357 33.26 15.65 -4.71
CA VAL A 357 32.09 15.01 -5.34
C VAL A 357 31.95 13.56 -4.90
N LEU A 358 33.06 12.84 -4.73
CA LEU A 358 33.08 11.43 -4.31
C LEU A 358 32.77 11.25 -2.81
N GLY A 359 33.05 12.26 -1.99
CA GLY A 359 32.76 12.23 -0.55
C GLY A 359 33.50 11.10 0.15
N THR A 360 32.77 10.23 0.86
CA THR A 360 33.34 9.07 1.57
C THR A 360 33.65 7.87 0.69
N ARG A 361 33.38 7.94 -0.63
CA ARG A 361 33.56 6.81 -1.55
C ARG A 361 35.02 6.57 -1.96
N ALA A 362 35.88 7.57 -1.86
CA ALA A 362 37.31 7.43 -2.13
C ALA A 362 38.12 8.53 -1.43
N ASN A 363 39.37 8.21 -1.11
CA ASN A 363 40.38 9.16 -0.64
C ASN A 363 41.41 9.43 -1.75
N ALA A 364 42.40 10.30 -1.51
CA ALA A 364 43.39 10.66 -2.52
C ALA A 364 44.17 9.45 -3.09
N ALA A 365 44.47 8.45 -2.26
CA ALA A 365 45.14 7.22 -2.68
C ALA A 365 44.22 6.33 -3.53
N GLY A 366 42.96 6.19 -3.12
CA GLY A 366 41.94 5.42 -3.85
C GLY A 366 41.56 6.05 -5.19
N LEU A 367 41.50 7.39 -5.27
CA LEU A 367 41.30 8.11 -6.53
C LEU A 367 42.47 7.87 -7.50
N LYS A 368 43.71 7.94 -7.00
CA LYS A 368 44.89 7.69 -7.83
C LYS A 368 44.91 6.25 -8.37
N ALA A 369 44.66 5.27 -7.50
CA ALA A 369 44.62 3.85 -7.89
C ALA A 369 43.50 3.55 -8.90
N ALA A 370 42.32 4.17 -8.75
CA ALA A 370 41.21 4.00 -9.68
C ALA A 370 41.50 4.58 -11.07
N VAL A 371 42.20 5.71 -11.13
CA VAL A 371 42.56 6.37 -12.41
C VAL A 371 43.74 5.68 -13.11
N GLU A 372 44.65 5.01 -12.39
CA GLU A 372 45.74 4.23 -13.00
C GLU A 372 45.22 3.11 -13.94
N GLY A 373 43.99 2.65 -13.75
CA GLY A 373 43.32 1.68 -14.63
C GLY A 373 42.42 2.28 -15.72
N MET A 374 42.43 3.61 -15.92
CA MET A 374 41.55 4.31 -16.87
C MET A 374 42.31 4.90 -18.06
N ASP A 375 42.22 4.26 -19.23
CA ASP A 375 42.86 4.77 -20.46
C ASP A 375 42.27 6.10 -20.97
N GLN A 376 41.07 6.44 -20.51
CA GLN A 376 40.31 7.64 -20.90
C GLN A 376 40.52 8.85 -19.99
N VAL A 377 41.40 8.78 -18.98
CA VAL A 377 41.69 9.89 -18.06
C VAL A 377 43.19 10.17 -18.02
N LYS A 378 43.61 11.36 -18.46
CA LYS A 378 45.00 11.83 -18.34
C LYS A 378 45.22 12.47 -16.98
N THR A 379 46.39 12.22 -16.39
CA THR A 379 46.80 12.81 -15.12
C THR A 379 48.15 13.51 -15.23
N TRP A 380 48.27 14.69 -14.62
CA TRP A 380 49.54 15.39 -14.50
C TRP A 380 49.56 16.25 -13.25
N SER A 381 50.76 16.69 -12.85
CA SER A 381 50.95 17.54 -11.69
C SER A 381 51.53 18.89 -12.10
N GLU A 382 50.94 19.98 -11.65
CA GLU A 382 51.40 21.34 -11.95
C GLU A 382 51.77 22.08 -10.66
N LYS A 383 52.91 22.79 -10.69
CA LYS A 383 53.32 23.67 -9.58
C LYS A 383 52.70 25.04 -9.79
N THR A 384 51.68 25.36 -9.00
CA THR A 384 50.93 26.60 -9.12
C THR A 384 51.73 27.85 -8.69
N THR A 385 52.88 27.69 -8.02
CA THR A 385 53.77 28.80 -7.62
C THR A 385 55.23 28.33 -7.44
N PRO A 386 56.26 29.10 -7.89
CA PRO A 386 57.65 28.75 -7.63
C PRO A 386 57.97 28.88 -6.13
N GLY A 387 58.29 27.78 -5.46
CA GLY A 387 58.97 27.77 -4.16
C GLY A 387 58.17 27.42 -2.91
N ARG A 388 56.84 27.27 -2.95
CA ARG A 388 56.07 26.78 -1.77
C ARG A 388 54.74 26.12 -2.15
N GLY A 389 54.55 24.87 -1.72
CA GLY A 389 53.31 24.11 -1.88
C GLY A 389 53.51 22.75 -2.54
N ALA A 390 52.76 21.74 -2.10
CA ALA A 390 52.68 20.46 -2.79
C ALA A 390 52.06 20.65 -4.19
N PRO A 391 52.56 19.95 -5.23
CA PRO A 391 52.05 20.11 -6.59
C PRO A 391 50.57 19.72 -6.68
N THR A 392 49.79 20.48 -7.45
CA THR A 392 48.36 20.21 -7.65
C THR A 392 48.20 19.16 -8.74
N ILE A 393 47.44 18.10 -8.45
CA ILE A 393 47.18 17.01 -9.41
C ILE A 393 45.88 17.31 -10.18
N TYR A 394 45.98 17.26 -11.50
CA TYR A 394 44.88 17.45 -12.45
C TYR A 394 44.54 16.12 -13.13
N TYR A 395 43.26 16.01 -13.48
CA TYR A 395 42.65 14.88 -14.18
C TYR A 395 41.82 15.45 -15.34
N GLU A 396 41.94 14.88 -16.53
CA GLU A 396 41.23 15.33 -17.73
C GLU A 396 40.76 14.15 -18.58
N LEU A 397 39.53 14.20 -19.09
CA LEU A 397 39.00 13.21 -20.03
C LEU A 397 39.70 13.38 -21.38
N VAL A 398 40.18 12.27 -21.95
CA VAL A 398 40.75 12.28 -23.29
C VAL A 398 39.61 12.24 -24.29
N ASP A 399 39.40 13.32 -25.04
CA ASP A 399 38.55 13.27 -26.22
C ASP A 399 39.17 12.28 -27.21
N GLN A 400 38.44 11.21 -27.54
CA GLN A 400 38.74 10.45 -28.74
C GLN A 400 38.41 11.37 -29.92
N GLU A 401 39.44 11.95 -30.52
CA GLU A 401 39.31 12.65 -31.80
C GLU A 401 38.62 11.71 -32.79
N ALA A 402 37.41 12.12 -33.19
CA ALA A 402 36.70 11.52 -34.30
C ALA A 402 37.60 11.54 -35.53
N GLU A 403 37.68 10.40 -36.22
CA GLU A 403 38.25 10.30 -37.56
C GLU A 403 37.71 11.44 -38.42
N THR A 404 38.63 12.32 -38.83
CA THR A 404 38.34 13.44 -39.72
C THR A 404 38.18 12.90 -41.13
N ASN A 405 36.94 12.83 -41.60
CA ASN A 405 36.63 12.63 -43.02
C ASN A 405 36.29 14.01 -43.63
N PRO A 406 37.08 14.54 -44.59
CA PRO A 406 36.89 15.87 -45.12
C PRO A 406 35.89 15.83 -46.29
N ALA A 407 34.64 16.24 -46.03
CA ALA A 407 33.73 16.68 -47.07
C ALA A 407 32.71 17.69 -46.51
N ASP A 408 32.81 18.91 -47.03
CA ASP A 408 31.76 19.92 -47.21
C ASP A 408 31.12 20.62 -46.00
N GLN A 409 31.77 21.72 -45.63
CA GLN A 409 31.23 23.10 -45.64
C GLN A 409 29.75 23.27 -45.21
N GLN A 410 29.57 23.66 -43.94
CA GLN A 410 28.34 24.31 -43.46
C GLN A 410 28.30 25.78 -43.93
N PRO A 411 27.16 26.29 -44.43
CA PRO A 411 26.93 27.72 -44.51
C PRO A 411 26.71 28.30 -43.10
N GLU A 412 27.22 29.51 -42.86
CA GLU A 412 27.03 30.26 -41.62
C GLU A 412 25.54 30.53 -41.35
N ASP A 413 24.98 29.89 -40.32
CA ASP A 413 23.67 30.23 -39.78
C ASP A 413 23.85 31.21 -38.61
N ARG A 414 23.71 32.51 -38.91
CA ARG A 414 23.69 33.59 -37.92
C ARG A 414 22.50 33.41 -36.97
N LYS A 415 22.78 33.04 -35.72
CA LYS A 415 21.79 33.18 -34.63
C LYS A 415 21.44 34.66 -34.42
N PRO A 416 20.16 35.07 -34.41
CA PRO A 416 19.79 36.44 -34.12
C PRO A 416 20.06 36.79 -32.65
N ALA A 417 20.46 38.04 -32.40
CA ALA A 417 20.71 38.57 -31.06
C ALA A 417 19.44 38.51 -30.20
N LEU A 418 19.56 37.97 -28.98
CA LEU A 418 18.52 37.99 -27.96
C LEU A 418 18.23 39.45 -27.55
N GLN A 419 17.00 39.93 -27.80
CA GLN A 419 16.52 41.19 -27.24
C GLN A 419 16.29 41.04 -25.73
N VAL A 420 16.91 41.93 -24.96
CA VAL A 420 16.67 42.10 -23.52
C VAL A 420 15.29 42.74 -23.33
N ILE A 421 14.34 41.97 -22.78
CA ILE A 421 13.01 42.49 -22.38
C ILE A 421 13.16 43.15 -21.00
N PRO A 422 12.81 44.44 -20.81
CA PRO A 422 12.87 45.07 -19.50
C PRO A 422 11.79 44.52 -18.56
N ALA A 423 12.11 44.47 -17.27
CA ALA A 423 11.25 43.90 -16.23
C ALA A 423 9.86 44.55 -16.19
N ARG A 424 8.83 43.70 -16.14
CA ARG A 424 7.42 44.09 -16.02
C ARG A 424 7.16 44.73 -14.65
N PRO A 425 6.46 45.88 -14.55
CA PRO A 425 6.18 46.50 -13.26
C PRO A 425 5.17 45.67 -12.45
N LYS A 426 5.34 45.67 -11.12
CA LYS A 426 4.49 44.96 -10.15
C LYS A 426 3.01 45.37 -10.31
N ARG A 427 2.13 44.40 -10.56
CA ARG A 427 0.66 44.60 -10.52
C ARG A 427 0.24 45.01 -9.11
N LYS A 428 -0.49 46.11 -8.98
CA LYS A 428 -1.22 46.49 -7.75
C LYS A 428 -2.32 45.46 -7.46
N ALA A 429 -2.53 45.17 -6.18
CA ALA A 429 -3.58 44.29 -5.69
C ALA A 429 -4.99 44.79 -6.10
N PRO A 430 -5.94 43.89 -6.41
CA PRO A 430 -7.30 44.30 -6.74
C PRO A 430 -8.03 44.84 -5.51
N ALA A 431 -8.78 45.93 -5.70
CA ALA A 431 -9.61 46.55 -4.67
C ALA A 431 -10.76 45.61 -4.23
N ARG A 432 -11.02 45.60 -2.91
CA ARG A 432 -12.17 44.93 -2.28
C ARG A 432 -13.48 45.42 -2.93
N ARG A 433 -14.20 44.51 -3.59
CA ARG A 433 -15.56 44.73 -4.05
C ARG A 433 -16.49 44.58 -2.84
N LYS A 434 -17.25 45.64 -2.52
CA LYS A 434 -18.32 45.61 -1.50
C LYS A 434 -19.39 44.62 -1.97
N THR A 435 -19.69 43.62 -1.14
CA THR A 435 -20.85 42.75 -1.29
C THR A 435 -22.11 43.57 -0.98
N ALA A 436 -23.00 43.69 -1.96
CA ALA A 436 -24.35 44.19 -1.74
C ALA A 436 -25.14 43.14 -0.94
N ALA A 437 -25.83 43.61 0.10
CA ALA A 437 -26.79 42.82 0.84
C ALA A 437 -27.99 42.54 -0.08
N VAL A 438 -28.26 41.27 -0.33
CA VAL A 438 -29.55 40.82 -0.85
C VAL A 438 -30.38 40.42 0.36
N ALA A 439 -31.49 41.13 0.54
CA ALA A 439 -32.47 40.93 1.60
C ALA A 439 -33.05 39.51 1.52
N ALA A 440 -33.08 38.82 2.65
CA ALA A 440 -33.94 37.67 2.86
C ALA A 440 -35.31 38.20 3.30
N GLU A 441 -36.33 37.98 2.46
CA GLU A 441 -37.73 38.05 2.88
C GLU A 441 -37.97 37.01 3.97
N GLN A 442 -38.49 37.45 5.12
CA GLN A 442 -39.05 36.60 6.15
C GLN A 442 -40.48 36.22 5.73
N PRO A 443 -40.89 34.93 5.81
CA PRO A 443 -42.31 34.61 5.84
C PRO A 443 -42.89 35.04 7.20
N GLN A 444 -43.87 35.93 7.16
CA GLN A 444 -44.71 36.27 8.30
C GLN A 444 -45.52 35.04 8.72
N LEU A 445 -45.31 34.60 9.96
CA LEU A 445 -46.29 33.85 10.73
C LEU A 445 -47.36 34.85 11.20
N GLU A 446 -48.54 34.83 10.58
CA GLU A 446 -49.74 35.39 11.18
C GLU A 446 -50.28 34.40 12.23
N LEU A 447 -50.33 34.89 13.47
CA LEU A 447 -51.19 34.39 14.53
C LEU A 447 -52.59 34.97 14.32
N VAL A 448 -53.55 34.10 13.95
CA VAL A 448 -54.94 34.11 14.44
C VAL A 448 -55.38 32.67 14.61
#